data_AF-Q099Z8-F1
#
_entry.id   AF-Q099Z8-F1
#
_cell.length_a   1.000
_cell.length_b   1.000
_cell.length_c   1.000
_cell.angle_alpha   90.00
_cell.angle_beta   90.00
_cell.angle_gamma   90.00
#
_symmetry.space_group_name_H-M   'P 1'
#
loop_
_entity.id
_entity.type
_entity.pdbx_description
1 polymer ?
#
loop_
_entity_poly.entity_id
_entity_poly.type
_entity_poly.pdbx_seq_one_letter_code
_entity_poly.pdbx_strand_id
1 'polypeptide(L)'
;MDVAHRVSPFMASYLEQEPEAGQLFLEIAQRQLNRQQLSRLRQLLNAEFPSRESSRDEPPATLASLLTPERLVLQLSCANLDDALDVAAGRLAPACPGMGAGELAARLRQREEDVSSAVGNGVAVPRVFQTERPALATLVTLARPLQVETPDGLPLRLVVALMGPERGRSSLMQLAHVARLANQGLADQLAGAQHPHEVFQRLQTMEPLG
;
A
#
# COMPACT_ATOMS: atom_id res chain seq x y z
N MET A 1 11.16 -30.92 -14.68
CA MET A 1 11.34 -29.50 -15.07
C MET A 1 12.34 -28.89 -14.11
N ASP A 2 13.43 -28.39 -14.65
CA ASP A 2 14.69 -28.15 -13.96
C ASP A 2 14.68 -26.86 -13.14
N VAL A 3 14.62 -26.98 -11.81
CA VAL A 3 14.64 -25.85 -10.85
C VAL A 3 16.08 -25.45 -10.51
N ALA A 4 17.09 -26.20 -10.98
CA ALA A 4 18.48 -26.03 -10.57
C ALA A 4 19.19 -24.81 -11.18
N HIS A 5 18.57 -24.10 -12.14
CA HIS A 5 19.25 -23.04 -12.92
C HIS A 5 18.67 -21.63 -12.76
N ARG A 6 17.92 -21.36 -11.68
CA ARG A 6 17.46 -19.98 -11.38
C ARG A 6 18.11 -19.43 -10.12
N VAL A 7 19.41 -19.17 -10.21
CA VAL A 7 20.05 -18.19 -9.33
C VAL A 7 19.48 -16.83 -9.70
N SER A 8 18.74 -16.20 -8.78
CA SER A 8 18.23 -14.84 -8.99
C SER A 8 19.40 -13.90 -9.34
N PRO A 9 19.26 -12.92 -10.26
CA PRO A 9 20.30 -11.92 -10.55
C PRO A 9 20.84 -11.21 -9.28
N PHE A 10 20.00 -11.14 -8.25
CA PHE A 10 20.35 -10.64 -6.94
C PHE A 10 21.38 -11.51 -6.19
N MET A 11 21.26 -12.84 -6.27
CA MET A 11 22.17 -13.76 -5.58
C MET A 11 23.54 -13.81 -6.27
N ALA A 12 23.58 -13.71 -7.60
CA ALA A 12 24.84 -13.63 -8.35
C ALA A 12 25.64 -12.37 -7.97
N SER A 13 25.00 -11.19 -8.02
CA SER A 13 25.64 -9.92 -7.64
C SER A 13 26.05 -9.87 -6.16
N TYR A 14 25.28 -10.48 -5.26
CA TYR A 14 25.67 -10.60 -3.85
C TYR A 14 26.89 -11.49 -3.64
N LEU A 15 26.97 -12.65 -4.32
CA LEU A 15 28.11 -13.56 -4.21
C LEU A 15 29.41 -12.98 -4.80
N GLU A 16 29.30 -12.08 -5.78
CA GLU A 16 30.46 -11.31 -6.28
C GLU A 16 31.00 -10.34 -5.23
N GLN A 17 30.12 -9.76 -4.42
CA GLN A 17 30.48 -8.82 -3.35
C GLN A 17 30.98 -9.54 -2.10
N GLU A 18 30.35 -10.66 -1.75
CA GLU A 18 30.64 -11.44 -0.55
C GLU A 18 30.83 -12.93 -0.89
N PRO A 19 32.04 -13.32 -1.38
CA PRO A 19 32.31 -14.69 -1.82
C PRO A 19 32.14 -15.75 -0.72
N GLU A 20 32.39 -15.39 0.54
CA GLU A 20 32.26 -16.29 1.70
C GLU A 20 30.81 -16.76 1.91
N ALA A 21 29.81 -15.99 1.47
CA ALA A 21 28.42 -16.40 1.56
C ALA A 21 28.11 -17.62 0.68
N GLY A 22 28.86 -17.83 -0.41
CA GLY A 22 28.71 -18.99 -1.28
C GLY A 22 29.02 -20.29 -0.54
N GLN A 23 30.04 -20.29 0.30
CA GLN A 23 30.40 -21.43 1.13
C GLN A 23 29.29 -21.75 2.12
N LEU A 24 28.71 -20.74 2.77
CA LEU A 24 27.59 -20.91 3.71
C LEU A 24 26.34 -21.51 3.03
N PHE A 25 26.01 -21.08 1.81
CA PHE A 25 24.87 -21.65 1.07
C PHE A 25 25.09 -23.12 0.70
N LEU A 26 26.30 -23.47 0.25
CA LEU A 26 26.67 -24.86 -0.02
C LEU A 26 26.61 -25.71 1.24
N GLU A 27 27.08 -25.16 2.34
CA GLU A 27 27.03 -25.77 3.67
C GLU A 27 25.62 -26.05 4.17
N ILE A 28 24.66 -25.16 3.90
CA ILE A 28 23.25 -25.37 4.19
C ILE A 28 22.68 -26.47 3.28
N ALA A 29 23.01 -26.45 1.99
CA ALA A 29 22.52 -27.42 1.01
C ALA A 29 23.03 -28.85 1.29
N GLN A 30 24.33 -29.00 1.62
CA GLN A 30 24.95 -30.29 1.92
C GLN A 30 24.36 -30.95 3.17
N ARG A 31 23.91 -30.15 4.15
CA ARG A 31 23.29 -30.67 5.38
C ARG A 31 21.84 -31.13 5.19
N GLN A 32 21.28 -30.99 3.98
CA GLN A 32 19.93 -31.45 3.61
C GLN A 32 18.86 -31.11 4.66
N LEU A 33 18.85 -29.86 5.12
CA LEU A 33 17.96 -29.42 6.19
C LEU A 33 16.49 -29.66 5.81
N ASN A 34 15.73 -30.21 6.75
CA ASN A 34 14.30 -30.42 6.56
C ASN A 34 13.51 -29.12 6.74
N ARG A 35 12.20 -29.15 6.43
CA ARG A 35 11.33 -27.95 6.50
C ARG A 35 11.36 -27.26 7.87
N GLN A 36 11.37 -28.02 8.96
CA GLN A 36 11.37 -27.45 10.31
C GLN A 36 12.71 -26.78 10.64
N GLN A 37 13.82 -27.39 10.24
CA GLN A 37 15.16 -26.83 10.42
C GLN A 37 15.37 -25.56 9.59
N LEU A 38 14.91 -25.56 8.33
CA LEU A 38 14.93 -24.37 7.48
C LEU A 38 14.06 -23.25 8.05
N SER A 39 12.90 -23.58 8.62
CA SER A 39 12.04 -22.62 9.31
C SER A 39 12.75 -21.98 10.51
N ARG A 40 13.44 -22.78 11.32
CA ARG A 40 14.20 -22.27 12.47
C ARG A 40 15.35 -21.35 12.05
N LEU A 41 16.08 -21.72 10.99
CA LEU A 41 17.15 -20.88 10.44
C LEU A 41 16.58 -19.54 9.92
N ARG A 42 15.45 -19.57 9.22
CA ARG A 42 14.76 -18.36 8.76
C ARG A 42 14.32 -17.46 9.92
N GLN A 43 13.83 -18.03 11.02
CA GLN A 43 13.47 -17.27 12.21
C GLN A 43 14.70 -16.58 12.84
N LEU A 44 15.83 -17.29 12.95
CA LEU A 44 17.08 -16.73 13.45
C LEU A 44 17.60 -15.60 12.55
N LEU A 45 17.59 -15.81 11.24
CA LEU A 45 17.98 -14.78 10.28
C LEU A 45 17.10 -13.53 10.41
N ASN A 46 15.77 -13.69 10.55
CA ASN A 46 14.87 -12.56 10.72
C ASN A 46 15.07 -11.82 12.06
N ALA A 47 15.45 -12.52 13.13
CA ALA A 47 15.66 -11.93 14.45
C ALA A 47 16.98 -11.16 14.55
N GLU A 48 18.06 -11.72 14.02
CA GLU A 48 19.42 -11.16 14.11
C GLU A 48 19.74 -10.22 12.93
N PHE A 49 19.20 -10.51 11.75
CA PHE A 49 19.47 -9.81 10.49
C PHE A 49 18.17 -9.50 9.73
N PRO A 50 17.31 -8.63 10.27
CA PRO A 50 16.03 -8.31 9.65
C PRO A 50 16.25 -7.81 8.22
N SER A 51 15.65 -8.51 7.26
CA SER A 51 15.72 -8.12 5.86
C SER A 51 14.94 -6.83 5.66
N ARG A 52 15.42 -5.90 4.81
CA ARG A 52 14.56 -4.77 4.37
C ARG A 52 13.27 -5.24 3.67
N GLU A 53 13.24 -6.49 3.20
CA GLU A 53 12.06 -7.16 2.68
C GLU A 53 11.24 -7.91 3.74
N SER A 54 11.75 -8.17 4.96
CA SER A 54 11.00 -8.90 6.00
C SER A 54 9.92 -8.05 6.70
N SER A 55 9.82 -6.75 6.41
CA SER A 55 8.58 -5.98 6.65
C SER A 55 7.41 -6.42 5.76
N ARG A 56 7.58 -7.42 4.88
CA ARG A 56 6.51 -7.94 3.99
C ARG A 56 5.75 -9.15 4.54
N ASP A 57 6.13 -9.69 5.69
CA ASP A 57 5.39 -10.76 6.40
C ASP A 57 4.67 -10.23 7.66
N GLU A 58 4.70 -8.92 7.88
CA GLU A 58 3.74 -8.25 8.76
C GLU A 58 2.34 -8.45 8.16
N PRO A 59 1.29 -8.74 8.96
CA PRO A 59 -0.09 -8.75 8.45
C PRO A 59 -0.30 -7.49 7.60
N PRO A 60 -1.03 -7.57 6.46
CA PRO A 60 -1.15 -6.44 5.55
C PRO A 60 -1.52 -5.21 6.36
N ALA A 61 -0.63 -4.21 6.33
CA ALA A 61 -0.78 -2.99 7.10
C ALA A 61 -2.22 -2.50 6.94
N THR A 62 -2.93 -2.41 8.07
CA THR A 62 -4.30 -1.89 8.08
C THR A 62 -4.32 -0.52 7.42
N LEU A 63 -5.45 -0.14 6.83
CA LEU A 63 -5.60 1.19 6.27
C LEU A 63 -5.31 2.25 7.35
N ALA A 64 -5.76 2.01 8.59
CA ALA A 64 -5.43 2.85 9.73
C ALA A 64 -3.92 3.06 9.95
N SER A 65 -3.08 2.04 9.80
CA SER A 65 -1.63 2.19 10.04
C SER A 65 -0.88 2.93 8.92
N LEU A 66 -1.48 3.06 7.73
CA LEU A 66 -0.94 3.84 6.61
C LEU A 66 -1.28 5.33 6.69
N LEU A 67 -2.18 5.72 7.60
CA LEU A 67 -2.70 7.08 7.75
C LEU A 67 -2.06 7.81 8.94
N THR A 68 -2.01 9.14 8.86
CA THR A 68 -1.81 10.02 10.02
C THR A 68 -2.88 11.10 10.00
N PRO A 69 -3.15 11.78 11.12
CA PRO A 69 -4.15 12.85 11.17
C PRO A 69 -3.96 13.92 10.08
N GLU A 70 -2.71 14.26 9.74
CA GLU A 70 -2.37 15.28 8.73
C GLU A 70 -2.66 14.83 7.30
N ARG A 71 -2.80 13.52 7.08
CA ARG A 71 -3.13 12.90 5.79
C ARG A 71 -4.61 12.62 5.60
N LEU A 72 -5.45 13.03 6.56
CA LEU A 72 -6.89 13.00 6.46
C LEU A 72 -7.43 14.35 5.99
N VAL A 73 -8.32 14.31 5.00
CA VAL A 73 -9.11 15.46 4.57
C VAL A 73 -10.57 15.09 4.69
N LEU A 74 -11.31 15.81 5.53
CA LEU A 74 -12.68 15.48 5.83
C LEU A 74 -13.62 16.50 5.21
N GLN A 75 -14.72 16.01 4.63
CA GLN A 75 -15.76 16.85 4.03
C GLN A 75 -15.20 17.82 2.99
N LEU A 76 -14.33 17.33 2.11
CA LEU A 76 -13.78 18.13 1.02
C LEU A 76 -14.93 18.59 0.11
N SER A 77 -15.03 19.89 -0.08
CA SER A 77 -15.89 20.49 -1.11
C SER A 77 -15.06 20.68 -2.38
N CYS A 78 -15.38 19.92 -3.42
CA CYS A 78 -14.72 20.00 -4.72
C CYS A 78 -15.75 19.82 -5.86
N ALA A 79 -15.36 20.19 -7.09
CA ALA A 79 -16.24 20.12 -8.26
C ALA A 79 -16.10 18.80 -9.01
N ASN A 80 -14.91 18.21 -9.01
CA ASN A 80 -14.59 16.99 -9.76
C ASN A 80 -13.55 16.13 -9.01
N LEU A 81 -13.19 14.99 -9.62
CA LEU A 81 -12.22 14.06 -9.06
C LEU A 81 -10.80 14.65 -9.05
N ASP A 82 -10.41 15.40 -10.07
CA ASP A 82 -9.08 16.00 -10.20
C ASP A 82 -8.76 16.94 -9.03
N ASP A 83 -9.73 17.74 -8.58
CA ASP A 83 -9.61 18.58 -7.39
C ASP A 83 -9.30 17.73 -6.14
N ALA A 84 -9.95 16.57 -6.00
CA ALA A 84 -9.72 15.66 -4.89
C ALA A 84 -8.34 14.99 -4.99
N LEU A 85 -7.87 14.69 -6.21
CA LEU A 85 -6.52 14.16 -6.45
C LEU A 85 -5.43 15.20 -6.15
N ASP A 86 -5.64 16.48 -6.48
CA ASP A 86 -4.74 17.59 -6.13
C ASP A 86 -4.60 17.74 -4.62
N VAL A 87 -5.72 17.72 -3.91
CA VAL A 87 -5.72 17.80 -2.44
C VAL A 87 -5.05 16.57 -1.83
N ALA A 88 -5.35 15.37 -2.34
CA ALA A 88 -4.70 14.15 -1.87
C ALA A 88 -3.18 14.21 -2.08
N ALA A 89 -2.74 14.73 -3.22
CA ALA A 89 -1.33 14.89 -3.53
C ALA A 89 -0.62 15.88 -2.60
N GLY A 90 -1.28 17.00 -2.27
CA GLY A 90 -0.78 17.95 -1.29
C GLY A 90 -0.57 17.34 0.10
N ARG A 91 -1.35 16.33 0.49
CA ARG A 91 -1.19 15.60 1.76
C ARG A 91 -0.11 14.54 1.74
N LEU A 92 0.15 13.93 0.58
CA LEU A 92 1.21 12.93 0.42
C LEU A 92 2.59 13.59 0.28
N ALA A 93 2.70 14.69 -0.46
CA ALA A 93 3.97 15.32 -0.81
C ALA A 93 4.93 15.61 0.36
N PRO A 94 4.49 16.07 1.56
CA PRO A 94 5.39 16.29 2.69
C PRO A 94 6.14 15.03 3.14
N ALA A 95 5.55 13.86 2.94
CA ALA A 95 6.17 12.57 3.24
C ALA A 95 6.98 12.02 2.06
N CYS A 96 7.16 12.79 0.98
CA CYS A 96 7.76 12.40 -0.28
C CYS A 96 8.86 13.36 -0.78
N PRO A 97 9.98 13.55 -0.04
CA PRO A 97 11.20 14.15 -0.55
C PRO A 97 11.55 13.65 -1.96
N GLY A 98 11.76 14.58 -2.88
CA GLY A 98 12.06 14.31 -4.29
C GLY A 98 10.86 14.30 -5.23
N MET A 99 9.62 14.39 -4.73
CA MET A 99 8.41 14.54 -5.55
C MET A 99 7.48 15.60 -4.97
N GLY A 100 7.31 16.70 -5.70
CA GLY A 100 6.42 17.80 -5.29
C GLY A 100 4.94 17.44 -5.48
N ALA A 101 4.05 18.17 -4.78
CA ALA A 101 2.60 17.96 -4.86
C ALA A 101 2.06 18.04 -6.30
N GLY A 102 2.55 19.00 -7.11
CA GLY A 102 2.10 19.15 -8.50
C GLY A 102 2.47 17.97 -9.40
N GLU A 103 3.68 17.42 -9.25
CA GLU A 103 4.09 16.22 -9.99
C GLU A 103 3.28 14.99 -9.56
N LEU A 104 3.07 14.84 -8.25
CA LEU A 104 2.30 13.74 -7.68
C LEU A 104 0.83 13.79 -8.13
N ALA A 105 0.23 14.97 -8.16
CA ALA A 105 -1.12 15.17 -8.68
C ALA A 105 -1.23 14.86 -10.17
N ALA A 106 -0.25 15.30 -10.97
CA ALA A 106 -0.21 14.97 -12.39
C ALA A 106 -0.12 13.45 -12.62
N ARG A 107 0.69 12.74 -11.84
CA ARG A 107 0.78 11.27 -11.89
C ARG A 107 -0.51 10.58 -11.47
N LEU A 108 -1.20 11.09 -10.45
CA LEU A 108 -2.51 10.55 -10.03
C LEU A 108 -3.55 10.72 -11.15
N ARG A 109 -3.68 11.93 -11.71
CA ARG A 109 -4.62 12.23 -12.80
C ARG A 109 -4.36 11.39 -14.04
N GLN A 110 -3.11 11.35 -14.51
CA GLN A 110 -2.75 10.57 -15.68
C GLN A 110 -3.17 9.10 -15.53
N ARG A 111 -2.97 8.52 -14.33
CA ARG A 111 -3.38 7.14 -14.08
C ARG A 111 -4.89 6.96 -14.00
N GLU A 112 -5.61 7.94 -13.47
CA GLU A 112 -7.08 7.91 -13.41
C GLU A 112 -7.69 7.99 -14.82
N GLU A 113 -7.11 8.82 -15.69
CA GLU A 113 -7.50 8.92 -17.11
C GLU A 113 -7.23 7.61 -17.87
N ASP A 114 -6.08 6.97 -17.62
CA ASP A 114 -5.72 5.70 -18.25
C ASP A 114 -6.62 4.55 -17.78
N VAL A 115 -6.87 4.46 -16.47
CA VAL A 115 -7.65 3.40 -15.82
C VAL A 115 -8.32 3.97 -14.57
N SER A 116 -9.65 3.94 -14.56
CA SER A 116 -10.42 4.35 -13.38
C SER A 116 -9.95 3.63 -12.12
N SER A 117 -9.76 4.40 -11.05
CA SER A 117 -9.40 3.85 -9.73
C SER A 117 -10.61 3.54 -8.86
N ALA A 118 -11.83 3.74 -9.37
CA ALA A 118 -13.06 3.41 -8.67
C ALA A 118 -13.16 1.90 -8.42
N VAL A 119 -13.34 1.51 -7.15
CA VAL A 119 -13.50 0.10 -6.73
C VAL A 119 -14.96 -0.26 -6.43
N GLY A 120 -15.87 0.70 -6.54
CA GLY A 120 -17.29 0.58 -6.17
C GLY A 120 -17.57 1.01 -4.73
N ASN A 121 -18.85 0.96 -4.35
CA ASN A 121 -19.41 1.38 -3.06
C ASN A 121 -19.01 2.82 -2.66
N GLY A 122 -18.93 3.71 -3.65
CA GLY A 122 -18.56 5.11 -3.46
C GLY A 122 -17.09 5.33 -3.08
N VAL A 123 -16.19 4.39 -3.36
CA VAL A 123 -14.75 4.48 -3.07
C VAL A 123 -13.90 4.45 -4.34
N ALA A 124 -12.88 5.31 -4.41
CA ALA A 124 -11.80 5.27 -5.39
C ALA A 124 -10.45 5.12 -4.70
N VAL A 125 -9.52 4.38 -5.32
CA VAL A 125 -8.20 4.06 -4.75
C VAL A 125 -7.08 4.41 -5.74
N PRO A 126 -6.87 5.71 -6.04
CA PRO A 126 -5.85 6.13 -6.97
C PRO A 126 -4.45 5.86 -6.37
N ARG A 127 -3.48 5.50 -7.21
CA ARG A 127 -2.17 5.02 -6.75
C ARG A 127 -1.01 5.71 -7.46
N VAL A 128 0.01 6.10 -6.71
CA VAL A 128 1.30 6.54 -7.27
C VAL A 128 2.42 5.62 -6.80
N PHE A 129 3.33 5.30 -7.70
CA PHE A 129 4.45 4.44 -7.40
C PHE A 129 5.71 5.21 -7.03
N GLN A 130 6.34 4.80 -5.94
CA GLN A 130 7.61 5.33 -5.45
C GLN A 130 8.43 4.21 -4.80
N THR A 131 9.58 3.89 -5.40
CA THR A 131 10.37 2.68 -5.10
C THR A 131 11.11 2.74 -3.76
N GLU A 132 11.46 3.94 -3.29
CA GLU A 132 12.38 4.12 -2.15
C GLU A 132 11.69 4.29 -0.79
N ARG A 133 10.37 4.11 -0.70
CA ARG A 133 9.61 4.39 0.53
C ARG A 133 8.63 3.30 0.93
N PRO A 134 8.35 3.17 2.25
CA PRO A 134 7.23 2.37 2.71
C PRO A 134 5.92 2.95 2.18
N ALA A 135 4.90 2.12 2.13
CA ALA A 135 3.59 2.54 1.66
C ALA A 135 2.95 3.58 2.60
N LEU A 136 2.25 4.54 2.00
CA LEU A 136 1.53 5.62 2.68
C LEU A 136 0.14 5.73 2.09
N ALA A 137 -0.80 6.24 2.88
CA ALA A 137 -2.14 6.55 2.42
C ALA A 137 -2.52 7.99 2.79
N THR A 138 -3.40 8.56 1.98
CA THR A 138 -4.25 9.71 2.31
C THR A 138 -5.70 9.32 2.10
N LEU A 139 -6.56 9.82 2.97
CA LEU A 139 -8.00 9.58 2.90
C LEU A 139 -8.74 10.90 2.81
N VAL A 140 -9.62 11.01 1.81
CA VAL A 140 -10.42 12.20 1.52
C VAL A 140 -11.90 11.82 1.52
N THR A 141 -12.66 12.27 2.53
CA THR A 141 -14.13 12.18 2.47
C THR A 141 -14.69 13.42 1.77
N LEU A 142 -15.67 13.22 0.91
CA LEU A 142 -16.28 14.30 0.13
C LEU A 142 -17.50 14.87 0.85
N ALA A 143 -17.66 16.19 0.85
CA ALA A 143 -18.84 16.86 1.41
C ALA A 143 -20.10 16.56 0.59
N ARG A 144 -19.95 16.40 -0.73
CA ARG A 144 -21.01 15.98 -1.64
C ARG A 144 -20.49 14.85 -2.53
N PRO A 145 -21.31 13.83 -2.82
CA PRO A 145 -20.90 12.78 -3.75
C PRO A 145 -20.59 13.37 -5.15
N LEU A 146 -19.55 12.87 -5.80
CA LEU A 146 -19.20 13.20 -7.18
C LEU A 146 -19.82 12.18 -8.12
N GLN A 147 -20.41 12.67 -9.22
CA GLN A 147 -20.91 11.83 -10.29
C GLN A 147 -19.75 11.54 -11.25
N VAL A 148 -19.21 10.32 -11.15
CA VAL A 148 -18.13 9.81 -12.00
C VAL A 148 -18.49 8.39 -12.45
N GLU A 149 -17.86 7.90 -13.50
CA GLU A 149 -18.03 6.51 -13.91
C GLU A 149 -17.41 5.58 -12.86
N THR A 150 -18.24 4.73 -12.25
CA THR A 150 -17.80 3.68 -11.32
C THR A 150 -18.32 2.32 -11.80
N PRO A 151 -17.69 1.20 -11.40
CA PRO A 151 -18.13 -0.14 -11.81
C PRO A 151 -19.57 -0.51 -11.44
N ASP A 152 -20.12 0.14 -10.41
CA ASP A 152 -21.46 -0.09 -9.87
C ASP A 152 -22.44 1.06 -10.11
N GLY A 153 -22.01 2.13 -10.78
CA GLY A 153 -22.81 3.33 -11.04
C GLY A 153 -23.16 4.17 -9.79
N LEU A 154 -22.58 3.86 -8.62
CA LEU A 154 -22.78 4.64 -7.40
C LEU A 154 -21.86 5.86 -7.37
N PRO A 155 -22.33 7.03 -6.91
CA PRO A 155 -21.51 8.23 -6.89
C PRO A 155 -20.35 8.09 -5.90
N LEU A 156 -19.21 8.67 -6.27
CA LEU A 156 -17.99 8.65 -5.48
C LEU A 156 -18.15 9.53 -4.24
N ARG A 157 -17.71 9.03 -3.08
CA ARG A 157 -17.84 9.71 -1.78
C ARG A 157 -16.55 9.73 -0.98
N LEU A 158 -15.63 8.84 -1.31
CA LEU A 158 -14.39 8.61 -0.58
C LEU A 158 -13.25 8.33 -1.56
N VAL A 159 -12.14 9.03 -1.39
CA VAL A 159 -10.88 8.75 -2.09
C VAL A 159 -9.86 8.25 -1.09
N VAL A 160 -9.26 7.09 -1.35
CA VAL A 160 -8.15 6.53 -0.58
C VAL A 160 -6.92 6.48 -1.48
N ALA A 161 -6.16 7.58 -1.52
CA ALA A 161 -4.96 7.66 -2.35
C ALA A 161 -3.82 6.87 -1.70
N LEU A 162 -3.25 5.90 -2.42
CA LEU A 162 -2.12 5.10 -1.96
C LEU A 162 -0.84 5.52 -2.67
N MET A 163 0.26 5.51 -1.91
CA MET A 163 1.60 5.63 -2.46
C MET A 163 2.48 4.51 -1.94
N GLY A 164 3.33 3.95 -2.78
CA GLY A 164 4.32 2.96 -2.34
C GLY A 164 5.03 2.30 -3.53
N PRO A 165 5.74 1.19 -3.31
CA PRO A 165 6.45 0.51 -4.38
C PRO A 165 5.49 -0.04 -5.45
N GLU A 166 5.90 0.06 -6.72
CA GLU A 166 5.13 -0.41 -7.88
C GLU A 166 4.87 -1.92 -7.83
N ARG A 167 5.90 -2.68 -7.42
CA ARG A 167 5.90 -4.13 -7.49
C ARG A 167 6.01 -4.73 -6.09
N GLY A 168 5.22 -5.78 -5.86
CA GLY A 168 5.28 -6.54 -4.63
C GLY A 168 3.89 -6.98 -4.17
N ARG A 169 3.86 -8.08 -3.42
CA ARG A 169 2.63 -8.63 -2.83
C ARG A 169 1.92 -7.60 -1.94
N SER A 170 2.67 -6.76 -1.23
CA SER A 170 2.12 -5.72 -0.35
C SER A 170 1.22 -4.72 -1.08
N SER A 171 1.64 -4.21 -2.24
CA SER A 171 0.87 -3.22 -3.02
C SER A 171 -0.49 -3.77 -3.47
N LEU A 172 -0.51 -5.03 -3.95
CA LEU A 172 -1.76 -5.70 -4.33
C LEU A 172 -2.64 -6.01 -3.11
N MET A 173 -2.04 -6.44 -2.00
CA MET A 173 -2.77 -6.73 -0.78
C MET A 173 -3.40 -5.47 -0.18
N GLN A 174 -2.75 -4.31 -0.26
CA GLN A 174 -3.31 -3.02 0.18
C GLN A 174 -4.52 -2.61 -0.65
N LEU A 175 -4.42 -2.68 -1.97
CA LEU A 175 -5.56 -2.39 -2.84
C LEU A 175 -6.73 -3.35 -2.56
N ALA A 176 -6.46 -4.65 -2.46
CA ALA A 176 -7.47 -5.66 -2.16
C ALA A 176 -8.11 -5.43 -0.79
N HIS A 177 -7.32 -4.97 0.18
CA HIS A 177 -7.79 -4.64 1.53
C HIS A 177 -8.73 -3.43 1.52
N VAL A 178 -8.37 -2.33 0.84
CA VAL A 178 -9.26 -1.15 0.70
C VAL A 178 -10.53 -1.50 -0.07
N ALA A 179 -10.43 -2.29 -1.14
CA ALA A 179 -11.60 -2.76 -1.89
C ALA A 179 -12.53 -3.64 -1.01
N ARG A 180 -11.97 -4.47 -0.13
CA ARG A 180 -12.76 -5.24 0.85
C ARG A 180 -13.48 -4.31 1.83
N LEU A 181 -12.79 -3.29 2.36
CA LEU A 181 -13.41 -2.30 3.23
C LEU A 181 -14.52 -1.53 2.50
N ALA A 182 -14.33 -1.17 1.22
CA ALA A 182 -15.35 -0.55 0.40
C ALA A 182 -16.61 -1.43 0.33
N ASN A 183 -16.47 -2.72 0.05
CA ASN A 183 -17.57 -3.69 0.07
C ASN A 183 -18.23 -3.87 1.45
N GLN A 184 -17.52 -3.53 2.54
CA GLN A 184 -18.05 -3.53 3.90
C GLN A 184 -18.68 -2.18 4.30
N GLY A 185 -18.86 -1.26 3.35
CA GLY A 185 -19.49 0.04 3.58
C GLY A 185 -18.56 1.11 4.14
N LEU A 186 -17.26 1.09 3.78
CA LEU A 186 -16.28 2.08 4.27
C LEU A 186 -16.74 3.53 4.06
N ALA A 187 -17.29 3.84 2.88
CA ALA A 187 -17.79 5.18 2.59
C ALA A 187 -18.95 5.57 3.51
N ASP A 188 -19.83 4.63 3.88
CA ASP A 188 -20.96 4.83 4.80
C ASP A 188 -20.47 5.02 6.22
N GLN A 189 -19.55 4.15 6.65
CA GLN A 189 -18.96 4.22 7.98
C GLN A 189 -18.23 5.53 8.20
N LEU A 190 -17.54 6.08 7.20
CA LEU A 190 -16.82 7.35 7.32
C LEU A 190 -17.66 8.58 6.97
N ALA A 191 -18.93 8.40 6.56
CA ALA A 191 -19.82 9.51 6.26
C ALA A 191 -20.02 10.41 7.50
N GLY A 192 -19.96 11.72 7.28
CA GLY A 192 -20.16 12.72 8.33
C GLY A 192 -19.07 12.78 9.40
N ALA A 193 -17.95 12.05 9.27
CA ALA A 193 -16.82 12.21 10.17
C ALA A 193 -16.25 13.64 10.05
N GLN A 194 -16.08 14.32 11.17
CA GLN A 194 -15.59 15.71 11.22
C GLN A 194 -14.19 15.82 11.82
N HIS A 195 -13.74 14.76 12.50
CA HIS A 195 -12.44 14.77 13.17
C HIS A 195 -11.63 13.50 12.87
N PRO A 196 -10.28 13.62 12.74
CA PRO A 196 -9.39 12.48 12.51
C PRO A 196 -9.62 11.28 13.45
N HIS A 197 -9.83 11.53 14.74
CA HIS A 197 -10.00 10.47 15.73
C HIS A 197 -11.23 9.60 15.46
N GLU A 198 -12.32 10.18 14.93
CA GLU A 198 -13.53 9.42 14.55
C GLU A 198 -13.23 8.47 13.41
N VAL A 199 -12.45 8.91 12.41
CA VAL A 199 -12.01 8.06 11.30
C VAL A 199 -11.20 6.88 11.81
N PHE A 200 -10.21 7.12 12.66
CA PHE A 200 -9.40 6.05 13.23
C PHE A 200 -10.24 5.06 14.06
N GLN A 201 -11.19 5.53 14.87
CA GLN A 201 -12.10 4.66 15.63
C GLN A 201 -13.01 3.80 14.73
N ARG A 202 -13.57 4.41 13.68
CA ARG A 202 -14.42 3.70 12.70
C ARG A 202 -13.62 2.66 11.94
N LEU A 203 -12.40 3.00 11.49
CA LEU A 203 -11.49 2.07 10.84
C LEU A 203 -11.11 0.89 11.76
N GLN A 204 -10.77 1.13 13.02
CA GLN A 204 -10.48 0.06 13.99
C GLN A 204 -11.64 -0.92 14.17
N THR A 205 -12.88 -0.42 14.12
CA THR A 205 -14.08 -1.28 14.18
C THR A 205 -14.23 -2.16 12.93
N MET A 206 -13.87 -1.62 11.76
CA MET A 206 -13.93 -2.35 10.48
C MET A 206 -12.73 -3.28 10.26
N GLU A 207 -11.61 -2.98 10.91
CA GLU A 207 -10.34 -3.71 10.83
C GLU A 207 -10.02 -4.34 12.20
N PRO A 208 -10.84 -5.26 12.72
CA PRO A 208 -10.54 -5.89 14.00
C PRO A 208 -9.16 -6.53 13.92
N LEU A 209 -8.29 -6.17 14.86
CA LEU A 209 -7.00 -6.80 15.05
C LEU A 209 -7.24 -8.31 15.17
N GLY A 210 -6.73 -9.07 14.20
CA GLY A 210 -6.75 -10.53 14.23
C GLY A 210 -5.84 -11.10 15.30
#